data_AF-A0A1X1Q5C8-F1
#
_entry.id   AF-A0A1X1Q5C8-F1
#
_cell.length_a   1.000
_cell.length_b   1.000
_cell.length_c   1.000
_cell.angle_alpha   90.00
_cell.angle_beta   90.00
_cell.angle_gamma   90.00
#
_symmetry.space_group_name_H-M   'P 1'
#
loop_
_entity.id
_entity.type
_entity.pdbx_description
1 polymer ?
#
loop_
_entity_poly.entity_id
_entity_poly.type
_entity_poly.pdbx_seq_one_letter_code
_entity_poly.pdbx_strand_id
1 'polypeptide(L)'
;MGQYSWAYLVCSKINLDSGLIQSTAGTKNINDIGWDIMSAVKLDMDDRLRQLEASVPGSITLSATACNLCEECTRKSGLPCCQPDKMRYAIDAFGFKIVDITKDVFSIDIQWTTDRLPEYYTLVHGFLTKDEVSEALWSEIIGKG
;
A
#
# COMPACT_ATOMS: atom_id res chain seq x y z
N MET A 1 2.26 5.85 28.19
CA MET A 1 1.26 6.07 27.11
C MET A 1 1.94 5.78 25.79
N GLY A 2 1.32 4.97 24.93
CA GLY A 2 1.88 4.58 23.64
C GLY A 2 2.06 5.78 22.70
N GLN A 3 2.94 5.64 21.71
CA GLN A 3 3.26 6.69 20.74
C GLN A 3 2.07 7.01 19.82
N TYR A 4 1.13 6.07 19.65
CA TYR A 4 -0.06 6.18 18.81
C TYR A 4 -1.30 5.73 19.60
N SER A 5 -2.43 6.41 19.40
CA SER A 5 -3.72 6.06 20.01
C SER A 5 -4.74 5.56 18.98
N TRP A 6 -4.51 5.85 17.70
CA TRP A 6 -5.39 5.49 16.59
C TRP A 6 -4.61 4.82 15.47
N ALA A 7 -5.27 3.86 14.81
CA ALA A 7 -4.77 3.19 13.62
C ALA A 7 -5.88 3.15 12.57
N TYR A 8 -5.62 3.78 11.43
CA TYR A 8 -6.51 3.75 10.27
C TYR A 8 -5.97 2.77 9.25
N LEU A 9 -6.87 2.03 8.62
CA LEU A 9 -6.56 1.11 7.55
C LEU A 9 -7.11 1.70 6.25
N VAL A 10 -6.26 1.81 5.24
CA VAL A 10 -6.62 2.35 3.92
C VAL A 10 -6.47 1.24 2.89
N CYS A 11 -7.58 0.82 2.30
CA CYS A 11 -7.62 -0.27 1.35
C CYS A 11 -7.82 0.24 -0.09
N SER A 12 -6.87 -0.05 -0.97
CA SER A 12 -7.02 0.17 -2.41
C SER A 12 -7.45 -1.12 -3.09
N LYS A 13 -8.61 -1.11 -3.76
CA LYS A 13 -9.08 -2.20 -4.63
C LYS A 13 -8.84 -1.82 -6.09
N ILE A 14 -7.92 -2.51 -6.74
CA ILE A 14 -7.47 -2.21 -8.11
C ILE A 14 -8.18 -3.17 -9.05
N ASN A 15 -9.32 -2.77 -9.62
CA ASN A 15 -10.03 -3.60 -10.59
C ASN A 15 -9.27 -3.64 -11.92
N LEU A 16 -9.01 -4.83 -12.44
CA LEU A 16 -8.28 -5.02 -13.69
C LEU A 16 -9.25 -5.12 -14.87
N ASP A 17 -8.84 -4.55 -16.00
CA ASP A 17 -9.59 -4.68 -17.25
C ASP A 17 -9.61 -6.13 -17.76
N SER A 18 -10.77 -6.59 -18.18
CA SER A 18 -10.96 -7.96 -18.67
C SER A 18 -10.12 -8.27 -19.92
N GLY A 19 -9.88 -7.29 -20.80
CA GLY A 19 -9.02 -7.44 -21.98
C GLY A 19 -7.54 -7.57 -21.60
N LEU A 20 -7.10 -6.83 -20.59
CA LEU A 20 -5.76 -6.99 -20.01
C LEU A 20 -5.57 -8.39 -19.41
N ILE A 21 -6.54 -8.87 -18.61
CA ILE A 21 -6.49 -10.21 -18.00
C ILE A 21 -6.38 -11.30 -19.09
N GLN A 22 -7.18 -11.19 -20.16
CA GLN A 22 -7.17 -12.16 -21.26
C GLN A 22 -5.88 -12.13 -22.08
N SER A 23 -5.39 -10.94 -22.42
CA SER A 23 -4.19 -10.78 -23.26
C SER A 23 -2.89 -11.18 -22.57
N THR A 24 -2.87 -11.23 -21.23
CA THR A 24 -1.70 -11.59 -20.42
C THR A 24 -1.76 -13.01 -19.85
N ALA A 25 -2.83 -13.75 -20.09
CA ALA A 25 -2.97 -15.11 -19.60
C ALA A 25 -1.88 -16.04 -20.16
N GLY A 26 -1.21 -16.78 -19.27
CA GLY A 26 -0.15 -17.74 -19.63
C GLY A 26 1.17 -17.12 -20.07
N THR A 27 1.35 -15.79 -19.97
CA THR A 27 2.65 -15.16 -20.25
C THR A 27 3.66 -15.50 -19.15
N LYS A 28 4.94 -15.62 -19.53
CA LYS A 28 6.01 -15.95 -18.57
C LYS A 28 6.31 -14.82 -17.57
N ASN A 29 5.95 -13.59 -17.90
CA ASN A 29 6.21 -12.38 -17.12
C ASN A 29 4.97 -11.87 -16.37
N ILE A 30 3.95 -12.70 -16.15
CA ILE A 30 2.68 -12.27 -15.55
C ILE A 30 2.84 -11.66 -14.15
N ASN A 31 3.82 -12.14 -13.38
CA ASN A 31 4.14 -11.59 -12.06
C ASN A 31 4.73 -10.19 -12.17
N ASP A 32 5.56 -9.92 -13.18
CA ASP A 32 6.15 -8.59 -13.41
C ASP A 32 5.05 -7.59 -13.78
N ILE A 33 4.10 -8.01 -14.64
CA ILE A 33 2.94 -7.20 -15.01
C ILE A 33 2.09 -6.87 -13.78
N GLY A 34 1.78 -7.89 -12.96
CA GLY A 34 1.04 -7.68 -11.70
C GLY A 34 1.77 -6.74 -10.74
N TRP A 35 3.09 -6.91 -10.62
CA TRP A 35 3.94 -6.06 -9.79
C TRP A 35 3.95 -4.61 -10.26
N ASP A 36 4.02 -4.35 -11.56
CA ASP A 36 4.02 -2.99 -12.12
C ASP A 36 2.68 -2.29 -11.83
N ILE A 37 1.56 -2.98 -12.01
CA ILE A 37 0.22 -2.47 -11.70
C ILE A 37 0.10 -2.12 -10.21
N MET A 38 0.46 -3.06 -9.33
CA MET A 38 0.41 -2.85 -7.88
C MET A 38 1.37 -1.73 -7.45
N SER A 39 2.57 -1.68 -8.02
CA SER A 39 3.59 -0.68 -7.70
C SER A 39 3.15 0.73 -8.07
N ALA A 40 2.50 0.93 -9.22
CA ALA A 40 2.01 2.24 -9.62
C ALA A 40 0.97 2.78 -8.61
N VAL A 41 -0.02 1.97 -8.25
CA VAL A 41 -1.05 2.36 -7.27
C VAL A 41 -0.46 2.53 -5.87
N LYS A 42 0.44 1.64 -5.46
CA LYS A 42 1.15 1.75 -4.18
C LYS A 42 1.92 3.06 -4.08
N LEU A 43 2.70 3.43 -5.10
CA LEU A 43 3.53 4.64 -5.07
C LEU A 43 2.69 5.92 -5.01
N ASP A 44 1.57 5.95 -5.73
CA ASP A 44 0.59 7.05 -5.63
C ASP A 44 0.00 7.15 -4.23
N MET A 45 -0.44 6.01 -3.66
CA MET A 45 -1.04 5.98 -2.32
C MET A 45 -0.03 6.33 -1.21
N ASP A 46 1.20 5.81 -1.31
CA ASP A 46 2.29 6.18 -0.41
C ASP A 46 2.54 7.70 -0.44
N ASP A 47 2.45 8.34 -1.61
CA ASP A 47 2.65 9.79 -1.70
C ASP A 47 1.50 10.58 -1.07
N ARG A 48 0.26 10.20 -1.36
CA ARG A 48 -0.93 10.80 -0.73
C ARG A 48 -0.89 10.66 0.79
N LEU A 49 -0.54 9.48 1.31
CA LEU A 49 -0.44 9.25 2.75
C LEU A 49 0.73 10.00 3.39
N ARG A 50 1.84 10.22 2.68
CA ARG A 50 2.91 11.12 3.14
C ARG A 50 2.46 12.57 3.21
N GLN A 51 1.64 13.03 2.27
CA GLN A 51 1.05 14.37 2.34
C GLN A 51 0.13 14.49 3.57
N LEU A 52 -0.68 13.46 3.85
CA LEU A 52 -1.48 13.40 5.07
C LEU A 52 -0.61 13.38 6.34
N GLU A 53 0.49 12.64 6.33
CA GLU A 53 1.44 12.58 7.44
C GLU A 53 2.02 13.97 7.75
N ALA A 54 2.35 14.75 6.72
CA ALA A 54 2.81 16.13 6.87
C ALA A 54 1.73 17.07 7.46
N SER A 55 0.45 16.78 7.21
CA SER A 55 -0.69 17.53 7.76
C SER A 55 -1.09 17.12 9.17
N VAL A 56 -0.66 15.95 9.66
CA VAL A 56 -1.03 15.42 10.98
C VAL A 56 0.22 15.17 11.83
N PRO A 57 0.65 16.15 12.66
CA PRO A 57 1.83 16.01 13.50
C PRO A 57 1.78 14.78 14.42
N GLY A 58 2.88 14.04 14.48
CA GLY A 58 2.98 12.82 15.30
C GLY A 58 2.29 11.60 14.68
N SER A 59 1.90 11.67 13.41
CA SER A 59 1.44 10.50 12.65
C SER A 59 2.60 9.79 11.94
N ILE A 60 2.35 8.54 11.52
CA ILE A 60 3.25 7.80 10.63
C ILE A 60 2.46 6.88 9.71
N THR A 61 2.89 6.80 8.46
CA THR A 61 2.34 5.87 7.47
C THR A 61 3.02 4.50 7.51
N LEU A 62 2.26 3.44 7.30
CA LEU A 62 2.72 2.10 6.98
C LEU A 62 2.33 1.77 5.54
N SER A 63 3.31 1.37 4.72
CA SER A 63 3.07 1.04 3.31
C SER A 63 2.35 -0.30 3.17
N ALA A 64 1.71 -0.54 2.03
CA ALA A 64 1.02 -1.81 1.80
C ALA A 64 1.96 -3.01 1.59
N THR A 65 3.14 -2.76 1.02
CA THR A 65 4.16 -3.78 0.78
C THR A 65 5.55 -3.17 0.94
N ALA A 66 6.60 -3.97 0.77
CA ALA A 66 7.98 -3.53 0.88
C ALA A 66 8.29 -2.31 -0.01
N CYS A 67 9.25 -1.49 0.44
CA CYS A 67 9.68 -0.29 -0.27
C CYS A 67 10.25 -0.63 -1.66
N ASN A 68 9.80 0.11 -2.68
CA ASN A 68 10.18 0.00 -4.09
C ASN A 68 10.62 1.36 -4.68
N LEU A 69 11.13 2.28 -3.85
CA LEU A 69 11.51 3.65 -4.27
C LEU A 69 12.84 3.74 -5.04
N CYS A 70 13.64 2.68 -5.04
CA CYS A 70 14.95 2.65 -5.68
C CYS A 70 15.10 1.38 -6.49
N GLU A 71 15.80 1.48 -7.62
CA GLU A 71 16.13 0.34 -8.47
C GLU A 71 17.07 -0.63 -7.73
N GLU A 72 18.13 -0.09 -7.12
CA GLU A 72 19.02 -0.83 -6.24
C GLU A 72 19.08 -0.20 -4.84
N CYS A 73 18.74 -1.00 -3.82
CA CYS A 73 18.66 -0.51 -2.45
C CYS A 73 20.03 -0.48 -1.77
N THR A 74 20.53 0.73 -1.47
CA THR A 74 21.81 0.96 -0.77
C THR A 74 21.93 0.24 0.58
N ARG A 75 20.79 -0.01 1.25
CA ARG A 75 20.76 -0.78 2.51
C ARG A 75 21.25 -2.21 2.36
N LYS A 76 21.12 -2.83 1.16
CA LYS A 76 21.66 -4.17 0.88
C LYS A 76 23.18 -4.21 1.00
N SER A 77 23.84 -3.08 0.74
CA SER A 77 25.28 -2.90 0.86
C SER A 77 25.71 -2.34 2.22
N GLY A 78 24.82 -2.35 3.22
CA GLY A 78 25.09 -1.81 4.56
C GLY A 78 25.10 -0.28 4.65
N LEU A 79 24.77 0.42 3.57
CA LEU A 79 24.72 1.88 3.54
C LEU A 79 23.35 2.40 4.00
N PRO A 80 23.26 3.66 4.50
CA PRO A 80 21.98 4.28 4.81
C PRO A 80 21.04 4.33 3.59
N CYS A 81 19.73 4.38 3.84
CA CYS A 81 18.74 4.55 2.79
C CYS A 81 18.99 5.87 2.04
N CYS A 82 18.90 5.85 0.71
CA CYS A 82 19.00 7.05 -0.14
C CYS A 82 17.71 7.88 -0.22
N GLN A 83 16.60 7.38 0.33
CA GLN A 83 15.30 8.07 0.41
C GLN A 83 14.70 7.95 1.83
N PRO A 84 15.42 8.34 2.89
CA PRO A 84 14.99 8.09 4.27
C PRO A 84 13.68 8.80 4.62
N ASP A 85 13.44 10.00 4.10
CA ASP A 85 12.24 10.80 4.40
C ASP A 85 10.96 10.19 3.80
N LYS A 86 11.09 9.43 2.70
CA LYS A 86 9.97 8.82 1.98
C LYS A 86 9.74 7.35 2.36
N MET A 87 10.77 6.66 2.84
CA MET A 87 10.70 5.24 3.13
C MET A 87 9.73 4.99 4.28
N ARG A 88 8.79 4.05 4.06
CA ARG A 88 7.90 3.54 5.10
C ARG A 88 7.98 2.02 5.13
N TYR A 89 7.85 1.45 6.32
CA TYR A 89 7.79 0.00 6.50
C TYR A 89 6.43 -0.51 6.04
N ALA A 90 6.41 -1.74 5.54
CA ALA A 90 5.17 -2.42 5.19
C ALA A 90 4.37 -2.74 6.47
N ILE A 91 3.04 -2.66 6.42
CA ILE A 91 2.19 -2.90 7.59
C ILE A 91 2.31 -4.35 8.11
N ASP A 92 2.50 -5.32 7.21
CA ASP A 92 2.71 -6.74 7.54
C ASP A 92 3.99 -6.99 8.35
N ALA A 93 5.01 -6.14 8.23
CA ALA A 93 6.23 -6.20 9.04
C ALA A 93 5.97 -6.03 10.54
N PHE A 94 4.81 -5.48 10.92
CA PHE A 94 4.37 -5.32 12.31
C PHE A 94 3.39 -6.42 12.77
N GLY A 95 3.23 -7.50 12.00
CA GLY A 95 2.41 -8.65 12.35
C GLY A 95 0.94 -8.53 11.92
N PHE A 96 0.58 -7.50 11.17
CA PHE A 96 -0.75 -7.37 10.56
C PHE A 96 -0.94 -8.43 9.48
N LYS A 97 -1.99 -9.25 9.62
CA LYS A 97 -2.33 -10.26 8.64
C LYS A 97 -3.23 -9.66 7.57
N ILE A 98 -2.65 -9.35 6.41
CA ILE A 98 -3.36 -8.65 5.33
C ILE A 98 -4.62 -9.40 4.89
N VAL A 99 -4.54 -10.72 4.76
CA VAL A 99 -5.68 -11.56 4.35
C VAL A 99 -6.87 -11.42 5.31
N ASP A 100 -6.60 -11.43 6.61
CA ASP A 100 -7.63 -11.30 7.65
C ASP A 100 -8.19 -9.87 7.64
N ILE A 101 -7.33 -8.85 7.49
CA ILE A 101 -7.76 -7.45 7.43
C ILE A 101 -8.67 -7.17 6.24
N THR A 102 -8.28 -7.61 5.04
CA THR A 102 -9.09 -7.39 3.84
C THR A 102 -10.46 -8.04 3.99
N LYS A 103 -10.51 -9.24 4.57
CA LYS A 103 -11.75 -9.98 4.76
C LYS A 103 -12.61 -9.41 5.88
N ASP A 104 -12.06 -9.24 7.06
CA ASP A 104 -12.83 -8.93 8.27
C ASP A 104 -13.18 -7.45 8.38
N VAL A 105 -12.30 -6.56 7.90
CA VAL A 105 -12.52 -5.11 7.96
C VAL A 105 -13.16 -4.58 6.69
N PHE A 106 -12.69 -5.04 5.51
CA PHE A 106 -13.14 -4.49 4.23
C PHE A 106 -14.14 -5.39 3.50
N SER A 107 -14.43 -6.60 3.99
CA SER A 107 -15.29 -7.57 3.29
C SER A 107 -14.81 -7.87 1.86
N ILE A 108 -13.49 -7.92 1.67
CA ILE A 108 -12.82 -8.20 0.39
C ILE A 108 -11.96 -9.46 0.54
N ASP A 109 -12.26 -10.47 -0.26
CA ASP A 109 -11.37 -11.63 -0.41
C ASP A 109 -10.17 -11.25 -1.28
N ILE A 110 -8.96 -11.55 -0.80
CA ILE A 110 -7.73 -11.30 -1.53
C ILE A 110 -7.61 -12.25 -2.73
N GLN A 111 -7.19 -11.73 -3.88
CA GLN A 111 -6.90 -12.53 -5.07
C GLN A 111 -5.41 -12.46 -5.39
N TRP A 112 -4.86 -13.56 -5.90
CA TRP A 112 -3.44 -13.71 -6.22
C TRP A 112 -3.26 -14.01 -7.69
N THR A 113 -2.14 -13.57 -8.25
CA THR A 113 -1.71 -13.98 -9.58
C THR A 113 -1.43 -15.48 -9.60
N THR A 114 -1.93 -16.15 -10.63
CA THR A 114 -1.68 -17.58 -10.87
C THR A 114 -1.11 -17.76 -12.29
N ASP A 115 -1.80 -18.48 -13.17
CA ASP A 115 -1.56 -18.49 -14.61
C ASP A 115 -2.21 -17.29 -15.33
N ARG A 116 -3.03 -16.53 -14.59
CA ARG A 116 -3.70 -15.30 -15.02
C ARG A 116 -3.62 -14.22 -13.95
N LEU A 117 -3.77 -12.96 -14.37
CA LEU A 117 -4.01 -11.85 -13.45
C LEU A 117 -5.39 -12.04 -12.76
N PRO A 118 -5.54 -11.60 -11.51
CA PRO A 118 -6.82 -11.64 -10.81
C PRO A 118 -7.80 -10.61 -11.39
N GLU A 119 -9.06 -10.66 -10.96
CA GLU A 119 -10.03 -9.62 -11.30
C GLU A 119 -9.69 -8.29 -10.62
N TYR A 120 -9.06 -8.36 -9.45
CA TYR A 120 -8.56 -7.20 -8.76
C TYR A 120 -7.35 -7.52 -7.87
N TYR A 121 -6.53 -6.52 -7.63
CA TYR A 121 -5.55 -6.54 -6.53
C TYR A 121 -6.06 -5.76 -5.33
N THR A 122 -5.54 -6.10 -4.15
CA THR A 122 -5.85 -5.40 -2.91
C THR A 122 -4.56 -4.98 -2.22
N LEU A 123 -4.48 -3.70 -1.85
CA LEU A 123 -3.37 -3.12 -1.08
C LEU A 123 -3.92 -2.50 0.19
N VAL A 124 -3.32 -2.80 1.34
CA VAL A 124 -3.73 -2.25 2.64
C VAL A 124 -2.60 -1.44 3.23
N HIS A 125 -2.79 -0.13 3.36
CA HIS A 125 -1.88 0.76 4.07
C HIS A 125 -2.37 0.98 5.49
N GLY A 126 -1.45 1.36 6.37
CA GLY A 126 -1.76 1.81 7.73
C GLY A 126 -1.44 3.29 7.88
N PHE A 127 -2.22 3.99 8.70
CA PHE A 127 -1.91 5.35 9.14
C PHE A 127 -2.09 5.41 10.65
N LEU A 128 -1.01 5.61 11.38
CA LEU A 128 -1.01 5.63 12.85
C LEU A 128 -0.94 7.07 13.33
N THR A 129 -1.80 7.47 14.25
CA THR A 129 -1.85 8.84 14.76
C THR A 129 -2.00 8.87 16.27
N LYS A 130 -1.65 10.00 16.87
CA LYS A 130 -1.89 10.26 18.29
C LYS A 130 -3.35 10.62 18.57
N ASP A 131 -3.92 11.45 17.70
CA ASP A 131 -5.27 12.01 17.83
C ASP A 131 -6.13 11.57 16.64
N GLU A 132 -7.45 11.67 16.80
CA GLU A 132 -8.39 11.31 15.74
C GLU A 132 -8.26 12.26 14.54
N VAL A 133 -8.34 11.71 13.34
CA VAL A 133 -8.19 12.45 12.08
C VAL A 133 -9.59 12.74 11.55
N SER A 134 -9.87 14.01 11.25
CA SER A 134 -11.20 14.42 10.78
C SER A 134 -11.53 13.86 9.39
N GLU A 135 -12.81 13.56 9.18
CA GLU A 135 -13.32 13.06 7.89
C GLU A 135 -13.05 14.04 6.72
N ALA A 136 -13.07 15.35 7.00
CA ALA A 136 -12.75 16.38 6.02
C ALA A 136 -11.30 16.24 5.49
N LEU A 137 -10.34 15.98 6.39
CA LEU A 137 -8.94 15.83 6.01
C LEU A 137 -8.71 14.53 5.23
N TRP A 138 -9.39 13.44 5.62
CA TRP A 138 -9.39 12.18 4.87
C TRP A 138 -9.90 12.37 3.44
N SER A 139 -11.02 13.07 3.29
CA SER A 139 -11.69 13.28 2.00
C SER A 139 -10.85 14.12 1.03
N GLU A 140 -10.11 15.11 1.54
CA GLU A 140 -9.26 15.98 0.72
C GLU A 140 -8.11 15.23 0.05
N ILE A 141 -7.55 14.23 0.74
CA ILE A 141 -6.31 13.55 0.35
C ILE A 141 -6.58 12.18 -0.26
N ILE A 142 -7.49 11.39 0.31
CA ILE A 142 -7.79 10.02 -0.14
C ILE A 142 -9.01 9.97 -1.06
N GLY A 143 -9.97 10.90 -0.91
CA GLY A 143 -11.25 10.89 -1.67
C GLY A 143 -11.17 11.32 -3.14
N LYS A 144 -9.99 11.65 -3.67
CA LYS A 144 -9.79 12.03 -5.08
C LYS A 144 -9.46 10.82 -5.97
N GLY A 145 -10.30 9.79 -5.95
CA GLY A 145 -10.14 8.54 -6.71
C GLY A 145 -11.37 8.22 -7.53
#